data_AF-F9EDB1-F1
#
_entry.id   AF-F9EDB1-F1
#
_cell.length_a   1.000
_cell.length_b   1.000
_cell.length_c   1.000
_cell.angle_alpha   90.00
_cell.angle_beta   90.00
_cell.angle_gamma   90.00
#
_symmetry.space_group_name_H-M   'P 1'
#
loop_
_entity.id
_entity.type
_entity.pdbx_description
1 polymer ?
#
loop_
_entity_poly.entity_id
_entity_poly.type
_entity_poly.pdbx_seq_one_letter_code
_entity_poly.pdbx_strand_id
1 'polypeptide(L)'
;MAPVEVPPEPEVDPPTDPNQAINYKKVALKVVLDSLKAAEQAVGADYMDTGEAPKSQTLTEGLGGEGSVWQSPKADAAYTVLESIISSIGSKFRDATTAVEDEWNLEPTYVDKSDARAEWNA
;
A
#
# COMPACT_ATOMS: atom_id res chain seq x y z
N MET A 1 -2.88 19.64 24.68
CA MET A 1 -3.09 18.19 24.73
C MET A 1 -3.28 17.72 23.31
N ALA A 2 -2.40 16.85 22.80
CA ALA A 2 -2.72 16.10 21.58
C ALA A 2 -3.98 15.25 21.89
N PRO A 3 -4.86 15.00 20.92
CA PRO A 3 -5.97 14.09 21.11
C PRO A 3 -5.41 12.75 21.58
N VAL A 4 -6.04 12.13 22.59
CA VAL A 4 -5.75 10.73 22.91
C VAL A 4 -6.22 9.95 21.68
N GLU A 5 -5.29 9.45 20.87
CA GLU A 5 -5.62 8.57 19.75
C GLU A 5 -6.19 7.29 20.33
N VAL A 6 -7.51 7.16 20.30
CA VAL A 6 -8.19 5.93 20.66
C VAL A 6 -7.77 4.88 19.63
N PRO A 7 -7.29 3.69 20.04
CA PRO A 7 -6.99 2.62 19.11
C PRO A 7 -8.21 2.32 18.23
N PRO A 8 -8.01 2.04 16.93
CA PRO A 8 -9.09 1.50 16.12
C PRO A 8 -9.57 0.19 16.74
N GLU A 9 -10.87 -0.07 16.64
CA GLU A 9 -11.45 -1.30 17.15
C GLU A 9 -10.79 -2.51 16.45
N PRO A 10 -10.21 -3.46 17.19
CA PRO A 10 -9.57 -4.61 16.56
C PRO A 10 -10.59 -5.45 15.81
N GLU A 11 -10.33 -5.74 14.54
CA GLU A 11 -11.15 -6.64 13.70
C GLU A 11 -10.87 -8.13 14.01
N VAL A 12 -10.63 -8.46 15.28
CA VAL A 12 -10.33 -9.82 15.75
C VAL A 12 -11.07 -10.09 17.05
N ASP A 13 -11.51 -11.34 17.23
CA ASP A 13 -12.13 -11.75 18.48
C ASP A 13 -11.13 -11.63 19.65
N PRO A 14 -11.60 -11.41 20.88
CA PRO A 14 -10.74 -11.48 22.05
C PRO A 14 -10.08 -12.87 22.19
N PRO A 15 -8.84 -12.95 22.71
CA PRO A 15 -8.20 -14.24 22.94
C PRO A 15 -8.98 -15.08 23.95
N THR A 16 -9.00 -16.39 23.73
CA THR A 16 -9.62 -17.36 24.66
C THR A 16 -8.74 -17.66 25.87
N ASP A 17 -7.41 -17.51 25.74
CA ASP A 17 -6.46 -17.65 26.83
C ASP A 17 -6.47 -16.36 27.70
N PRO A 18 -6.77 -16.46 29.00
CA PRO A 18 -6.80 -15.30 29.89
C PRO A 18 -5.45 -14.63 30.12
N ASN A 19 -4.33 -15.24 29.73
CA ASN A 19 -2.99 -14.63 29.81
C ASN A 19 -2.60 -13.88 28.53
N GLN A 20 -3.41 -13.98 27.47
CA GLN A 20 -3.17 -13.31 26.20
C GLN A 20 -3.95 -12.00 26.08
N ALA A 21 -3.43 -11.11 25.23
CA ALA A 21 -4.05 -9.87 24.81
C ALA A 21 -3.91 -9.71 23.29
N ILE A 22 -4.73 -8.81 22.72
CA ILE A 22 -4.62 -8.41 21.32
C ILE A 22 -3.28 -7.70 21.10
N ASN A 23 -2.59 -8.04 20.01
CA ASN A 23 -1.38 -7.35 19.58
C ASN A 23 -1.73 -6.05 18.86
N TYR A 24 -1.64 -4.92 19.56
CA TYR A 24 -1.96 -3.60 19.01
C TYR A 24 -0.96 -3.13 17.95
N LYS A 25 0.27 -3.66 17.90
CA LYS A 25 1.19 -3.42 16.78
C LYS A 25 0.63 -4.01 15.49
N LYS A 26 0.07 -5.23 15.52
CA LYS A 26 -0.57 -5.85 14.34
C LYS A 26 -1.78 -5.04 13.88
N VAL A 27 -2.57 -4.51 14.83
CA VAL A 27 -3.70 -3.61 14.54
C VAL A 27 -3.21 -2.32 13.87
N ALA A 28 -2.17 -1.68 14.40
CA ALA A 28 -1.60 -0.46 13.80
C ALA A 28 -1.05 -0.72 12.38
N LEU A 29 -0.31 -1.81 12.18
CA LEU A 29 0.19 -2.20 10.86
C LEU A 29 -0.93 -2.42 9.84
N LYS A 30 -2.07 -2.97 10.27
CA LYS A 30 -3.25 -3.13 9.40
C LYS A 30 -3.80 -1.79 8.91
N VAL A 31 -3.89 -0.80 9.80
CA VAL A 31 -4.34 0.57 9.43
C VAL A 31 -3.41 1.22 8.42
N VAL A 32 -2.09 1.07 8.63
CA VAL A 32 -1.08 1.57 7.68
C VAL A 32 -1.19 0.84 6.35
N LEU A 33 -1.32 -0.49 6.37
CA LEU A 33 -1.46 -1.31 5.17
C LEU A 33 -2.69 -0.91 4.35
N ASP A 34 -3.84 -0.71 4.99
CA ASP A 34 -5.07 -0.31 4.30
C ASP A 34 -4.95 1.08 3.69
N SER A 35 -4.27 2.01 4.39
CA SER A 35 -3.97 3.34 3.86
C SER A 35 -3.04 3.28 2.64
N LEU A 36 -2.04 2.39 2.66
CA LEU A 36 -1.12 2.18 1.54
C LEU A 36 -1.83 1.53 0.35
N LYS A 37 -2.66 0.51 0.56
CA LYS A 37 -3.48 -0.13 -0.49
C LYS A 37 -4.41 0.88 -1.16
N ALA A 38 -5.04 1.76 -0.39
CA ALA A 38 -5.86 2.84 -0.94
C ALA A 38 -5.03 3.83 -1.78
N ALA A 39 -3.81 4.18 -1.33
CA ALA A 39 -2.92 5.07 -2.06
C ALA A 39 -2.37 4.42 -3.34
N GLU A 40 -2.03 3.13 -3.29
CA GLU A 40 -1.61 2.32 -4.42
C GLU A 40 -2.68 2.29 -5.53
N GLN A 41 -3.93 2.05 -5.15
CA GLN A 41 -5.08 2.14 -6.05
C GLN A 41 -5.25 3.55 -6.63
N ALA A 42 -5.11 4.60 -5.81
CA ALA A 42 -5.27 5.98 -6.27
C ALA A 42 -4.25 6.37 -7.36
N VAL A 43 -3.04 5.80 -7.32
CA VAL A 43 -2.02 5.99 -8.36
C VAL A 43 -2.10 4.94 -9.49
N GLY A 44 -3.06 4.02 -9.42
CA GLY A 44 -3.26 2.93 -10.38
C GLY A 44 -2.07 1.96 -10.45
N ALA A 45 -1.44 1.71 -9.31
CA ALA A 45 -0.34 0.76 -9.17
C ALA A 45 -0.81 -0.67 -8.88
N ASP A 46 -2.11 -0.85 -8.61
CA ASP A 46 -2.86 -2.08 -8.39
C ASP A 46 -3.35 -2.74 -9.70
N TYR A 47 -2.82 -2.31 -10.85
CA TYR A 47 -3.23 -2.79 -12.18
C TYR A 47 -3.11 -4.32 -12.36
N MET A 48 -2.21 -4.96 -11.60
CA MET A 48 -2.09 -6.42 -11.59
C MET A 48 -3.30 -7.11 -10.93
N ASP A 49 -3.91 -6.45 -9.95
CA ASP A 49 -5.05 -6.98 -9.18
C ASP A 49 -6.39 -6.65 -9.83
N THR A 50 -6.50 -5.46 -10.44
CA THR A 50 -7.73 -5.00 -11.11
C THR A 50 -7.85 -5.48 -12.55
N GLY A 51 -6.73 -5.85 -13.18
CA GLY A 51 -6.66 -6.15 -14.61
C GLY A 51 -6.80 -4.92 -15.52
N GLU A 52 -6.80 -3.72 -14.94
CA GLU A 52 -6.74 -2.48 -15.70
C GLU A 52 -5.38 -2.30 -16.39
N ALA A 53 -5.34 -1.44 -17.42
CA ALA A 53 -4.07 -1.05 -18.01
C ALA A 53 -3.31 -0.11 -17.04
N PRO A 54 -1.98 -0.27 -16.90
CA PRO A 54 -1.19 0.58 -16.01
C PRO A 54 -1.30 2.06 -16.41
N LYS A 55 -1.27 2.96 -15.42
CA LYS A 55 -1.32 4.41 -15.68
C LYS A 55 -0.18 4.90 -16.55
N SER A 56 0.98 4.24 -16.52
CA SER A 56 2.11 4.56 -17.39
C SER A 56 1.80 4.36 -18.87
N GLN A 57 0.83 3.51 -19.21
CA GLN A 57 0.35 3.28 -20.57
C GLN A 57 -0.84 4.19 -20.90
N THR A 58 -1.83 4.30 -20.02
CA THR A 58 -3.07 5.07 -20.31
C THR A 58 -2.84 6.59 -20.32
N LEU A 59 -1.89 7.11 -19.53
CA LEU A 59 -1.56 8.55 -19.52
C LEU A 59 -0.63 8.96 -20.67
N THR A 60 0.03 8.00 -21.31
CA THR A 60 0.94 8.23 -22.44
C THR A 60 0.34 7.77 -23.77
N GLU A 61 -0.91 7.34 -23.77
CA GLU A 61 -1.61 6.87 -24.95
C GLU A 61 -1.61 7.93 -26.06
N GLY A 62 -1.24 7.52 -27.27
CA GLY A 62 -1.15 8.40 -28.44
C GLY A 62 0.10 9.27 -28.51
N LEU A 63 1.02 9.18 -27.53
CA LEU A 63 2.37 9.74 -27.64
C LEU A 63 3.30 8.74 -28.33
N GLY A 64 3.72 9.07 -29.56
CA GLY A 64 4.70 8.28 -30.28
C GLY A 64 4.21 6.89 -30.74
N GLY A 65 5.03 6.18 -31.50
CA GLY A 65 4.68 4.90 -32.11
C GLY A 65 3.80 4.99 -33.37
N GLU A 66 3.59 3.85 -34.01
CA GLU A 66 2.76 3.72 -35.22
C GLU A 66 1.27 3.85 -34.87
N GLY A 67 0.53 4.71 -35.59
CA GLY A 67 -0.88 5.00 -35.30
C GLY A 67 -1.13 6.08 -34.24
N SER A 68 -0.07 6.78 -33.80
CA SER A 68 -0.17 7.88 -32.83
C SER A 68 -0.64 9.20 -33.42
N VAL A 69 -1.16 10.08 -32.56
CA VAL A 69 -1.58 11.44 -32.97
C VAL A 69 -0.39 12.24 -33.51
N TRP A 70 0.82 11.99 -32.97
CA TRP A 70 2.04 12.59 -33.45
C TRP A 70 3.21 11.60 -33.50
N GLN A 71 3.38 10.98 -34.67
CA GLN A 71 4.50 10.07 -34.93
C GLN A 71 5.79 10.87 -35.19
N SER A 72 6.62 11.02 -34.15
CA SER A 72 7.95 11.65 -34.27
C SER A 72 8.91 11.12 -33.21
N PRO A 73 10.23 11.13 -33.48
CA PRO A 73 11.24 10.74 -32.49
C PRO A 73 11.16 11.55 -31.18
N LYS A 74 10.65 12.80 -31.23
CA LYS A 74 10.43 13.61 -30.03
C LYS A 74 9.25 13.10 -29.20
N ALA A 75 8.16 12.67 -29.86
CA ALA A 75 7.02 12.09 -29.18
C ALA A 75 7.38 10.74 -28.54
N ASP A 76 8.15 9.90 -29.24
CA ASP A 76 8.65 8.62 -28.72
C ASP A 76 9.55 8.82 -27.48
N ALA A 77 10.42 9.83 -27.51
CA ALA A 77 11.26 10.18 -26.36
C ALA A 77 10.42 10.68 -25.17
N ALA A 78 9.40 11.49 -25.41
CA ALA A 78 8.49 11.96 -24.36
C ALA A 78 7.68 10.81 -23.75
N TYR A 79 7.16 9.90 -24.57
CA TYR A 79 6.51 8.67 -24.13
C TYR A 79 7.40 7.88 -23.17
N THR A 80 8.64 7.59 -23.59
CA THR A 80 9.59 6.78 -22.82
C THR A 80 9.90 7.40 -21.45
N VAL A 81 10.08 8.72 -21.41
CA VAL A 81 10.35 9.42 -20.13
C VAL A 81 9.16 9.36 -19.20
N LEU A 82 7.94 9.64 -19.71
CA LEU A 82 6.74 9.67 -18.88
C LEU A 82 6.33 8.28 -18.39
N GLU A 83 6.37 7.28 -19.28
CA GLU A 83 6.12 5.88 -18.93
C GLU A 83 7.05 5.45 -17.78
N SER A 84 8.36 5.73 -17.91
CA SER A 84 9.35 5.36 -16.90
C SER A 84 9.10 6.03 -15.54
N ILE A 85 8.76 7.33 -15.53
CA ILE A 85 8.46 8.06 -14.28
C ILE A 85 7.22 7.47 -13.59
N ILE A 86 6.13 7.26 -14.34
CA ILE A 86 4.87 6.76 -13.78
C ILE A 86 5.05 5.33 -13.27
N SER A 87 5.72 4.48 -14.05
CA SER A 87 6.06 3.10 -13.65
C SER A 87 6.93 3.08 -12.38
N SER A 88 7.88 4.01 -12.25
CA SER A 88 8.72 4.14 -11.04
C SER A 88 7.92 4.57 -9.81
N ILE A 89 7.00 5.54 -9.95
CA ILE A 89 6.11 5.95 -8.87
C ILE A 89 5.26 4.76 -8.41
N GLY A 90 4.62 4.05 -9.34
CA GLY A 90 3.81 2.89 -9.01
C GLY A 90 4.59 1.78 -8.32
N SER A 91 5.84 1.52 -8.73
CA SER A 91 6.71 0.56 -8.05
C SER A 91 6.97 0.93 -6.59
N LYS A 92 7.22 2.21 -6.30
CA LYS A 92 7.48 2.66 -4.92
C LYS A 92 6.29 2.46 -3.99
N PHE A 93 5.07 2.62 -4.49
CA PHE A 93 3.87 2.32 -3.71
C PHE A 93 3.77 0.82 -3.43
N ARG A 94 3.90 -0.03 -4.45
CA ARG A 94 3.89 -1.49 -4.28
C ARG A 94 4.96 -1.99 -3.31
N ASP A 95 6.19 -1.48 -3.43
CA ASP A 95 7.29 -1.86 -2.56
C ASP A 95 7.00 -1.51 -1.10
N ALA A 96 6.44 -0.32 -0.85
CA ALA A 96 6.04 0.11 0.50
C ALA A 96 4.86 -0.72 1.04
N THR A 97 3.84 -0.99 0.22
CA THR A 97 2.71 -1.86 0.58
C THR A 97 3.21 -3.25 0.98
N THR A 98 4.08 -3.84 0.16
CA THR A 98 4.64 -5.19 0.37
C THR A 98 5.44 -5.25 1.68
N ALA A 99 6.28 -4.25 1.95
CA ALA A 99 7.07 -4.21 3.18
C ALA A 99 6.19 -4.19 4.44
N VAL A 100 5.13 -3.38 4.45
CA VAL A 100 4.19 -3.32 5.58
C VAL A 100 3.34 -4.59 5.68
N GLU A 101 2.94 -5.17 4.55
CA GLU A 101 2.21 -6.44 4.51
C GLU A 101 3.04 -7.60 5.07
N ASP A 102 4.33 -7.68 4.72
CA ASP A 102 5.26 -8.67 5.25
C ASP A 102 5.42 -8.52 6.77
N GLU A 103 5.62 -7.29 7.27
CA GLU A 103 5.68 -7.03 8.72
C GLU A 103 4.36 -7.40 9.42
N TRP A 104 3.22 -7.03 8.83
CA TRP A 104 1.90 -7.35 9.36
C TRP A 104 1.68 -8.86 9.43
N ASN A 105 2.07 -9.61 8.41
CA ASN A 105 1.96 -11.07 8.35
C ASN A 105 2.83 -11.77 9.41
N LEU A 106 4.00 -11.21 9.71
CA LEU A 106 4.91 -11.75 10.72
C LEU A 106 4.45 -11.50 12.17
N GLU A 107 3.66 -10.46 12.42
CA GLU A 107 3.15 -10.18 13.76
C GLU A 107 2.08 -11.19 14.19
N PRO A 108 2.15 -11.78 15.40
CA PRO A 108 1.09 -12.65 15.90
C PRO A 108 -0.17 -11.85 16.24
N THR A 109 -1.35 -12.47 16.10
CA THR A 109 -2.62 -11.83 16.45
C THR A 109 -2.75 -11.54 17.94
N TYR A 110 -2.28 -12.46 18.78
CA TYR A 110 -2.29 -12.34 20.24
C TYR A 110 -0.87 -12.43 20.79
N VAL A 111 -0.61 -11.68 21.84
CA VAL A 111 0.65 -11.67 22.61
C VAL A 111 0.35 -11.90 24.09
N ASP A 112 1.38 -12.11 24.91
CA ASP A 112 1.22 -12.15 26.36
C ASP A 112 0.76 -10.78 26.88
N LYS A 113 -0.06 -10.74 27.94
CA LYS A 113 -0.54 -9.50 28.55
C LYS A 113 0.57 -8.57 29.07
N SER A 114 1.75 -9.12 29.37
CA SER A 114 2.92 -8.36 29.80
C SER A 114 3.80 -7.88 28.64
N ASP A 115 3.52 -8.31 27.41
CA ASP A 115 4.19 -7.81 26.21
C ASP A 115 3.78 -6.35 25.98
N ALA A 116 4.76 -5.48 25.66
CA ALA A 116 4.49 -4.07 25.38
C ALA A 116 3.42 -3.92 24.28
N ARG A 117 3.40 -4.80 23.28
CA ARG A 117 2.43 -4.77 22.18
C ARG A 117 0.98 -5.05 22.62
N ALA A 118 0.75 -5.47 23.86
CA ALA A 118 -0.59 -5.61 24.44
C ALA A 118 -1.26 -4.25 24.76
N GLU A 119 -0.50 -3.15 24.70
CA GLU A 119 -0.99 -1.79 24.91
C GLU A 119 -0.81 -0.94 23.64
N TRP A 120 -1.78 -0.06 23.35
CA TRP A 120 -1.79 0.75 22.13
C TRP A 120 -0.69 1.82 22.06
N ASN A 121 -0.26 2.34 23.21
CA ASN A 121 0.70 3.45 23.31
C ASN A 121 2.04 3.05 23.95
N ALA A 122 2.36 1.76 23.95
CA ALA A 122 3.61 1.25 24.54
C ALA A 122 4.83 1.47 23.63
#